data_AF-A0A0A9W6Z4-F1
#
_entry.id   AF-A0A0A9W6Z4-F1
#
_cell.length_a   1.000
_cell.length_b   1.000
_cell.length_c   1.000
_cell.angle_alpha   90.00
_cell.angle_beta   90.00
_cell.angle_gamma   90.00
#
_symmetry.space_group_name_H-M   'P 1'
#
loop_
_entity.id
_entity.type
_entity.pdbx_description
1 polymer ?
#
loop_
_entity_poly.entity_id
_entity_poly.type
_entity_poly.pdbx_seq_one_letter_code
_entity_poly.pdbx_strand_id
1 'polypeptide(L)'
;LGENSYYIPHHGVHKPDSTSTPLRIVMNASAQTTTGLSLNDVLHVGPKLQNDLVGVLLNFGLFGFALTADVRQMYLRILVRPEDRPFQRIIWRFAPEEDLQIFEMNTVVFGVAPSPYLALRVVQELVRLEGHRFPLAATSAGRDTYIDDYLTSVPSEREATSLQ
;
A
#
# COMPACT_ATOMS: atom_id res chain seq x y z
N LEU A 1 -2.04 33.19 2.98
CA LEU A 1 -3.13 32.27 2.60
C LEU A 1 -2.90 31.88 1.15
N GLY A 2 -2.44 30.67 0.83
CA GLY A 2 -2.28 30.33 -0.58
C GLY A 2 -1.43 29.12 -0.94
N GLU A 3 -1.59 28.00 -0.26
CA GLU A 3 -1.25 26.69 -0.86
C GLU A 3 -2.42 25.74 -0.61
N ASN A 4 -2.97 25.17 -1.68
CA ASN A 4 -3.98 24.12 -1.58
C ASN A 4 -3.37 22.94 -0.82
N SER A 5 -3.94 22.60 0.32
CA SER A 5 -3.41 21.56 1.19
C SER A 5 -4.54 20.87 1.95
N TYR A 6 -4.25 19.66 2.44
CA TYR A 6 -5.16 18.87 3.25
C TYR A 6 -4.38 18.27 4.42
N TYR A 7 -4.92 18.45 5.63
CA TYR A 7 -4.38 17.89 6.85
C TYR A 7 -5.14 16.61 7.17
N ILE A 8 -4.48 15.46 7.05
CA ILE A 8 -5.07 14.16 7.35
C ILE A 8 -5.12 13.99 8.88
N PRO A 9 -6.32 13.93 9.48
CA PRO A 9 -6.44 13.58 10.90
C PRO A 9 -5.92 12.18 11.10
N HIS A 10 -5.17 11.96 12.17
CA HIS A 10 -4.61 10.67 12.49
C HIS A 10 -4.64 10.39 13.98
N HIS A 11 -4.63 9.11 14.32
CA HIS A 11 -4.56 8.65 15.70
C HIS A 11 -3.87 7.29 15.79
N GLY A 12 -3.29 6.99 16.96
CA GLY A 12 -2.73 5.68 17.25
C GLY A 12 -3.80 4.73 17.77
N VAL A 13 -3.87 3.54 17.21
CA VAL A 13 -4.64 2.40 17.73
C VAL A 13 -3.67 1.42 18.35
N HIS A 14 -3.72 1.31 19.68
CA HIS A 14 -2.90 0.36 20.43
C HIS A 14 -3.58 -1.02 20.46
N LYS A 15 -2.84 -2.04 20.03
CA LYS A 15 -3.25 -3.44 20.01
C LYS A 15 -2.22 -4.26 20.79
N PRO A 16 -2.35 -4.35 22.13
CA PRO A 16 -1.34 -4.99 22.98
C PRO A 16 -1.10 -6.46 22.63
N ASP A 17 -2.10 -7.15 22.08
CA ASP A 17 -1.99 -8.55 21.68
C ASP A 17 -1.31 -8.75 20.31
N SER A 18 -0.95 -7.66 19.60
CA SER A 18 -0.23 -7.76 18.33
C SER A 18 1.24 -8.02 18.57
N THR A 19 1.73 -9.17 18.13
CA THR A 19 3.14 -9.57 18.25
C THR A 19 4.10 -8.72 17.41
N SER A 20 3.64 -8.18 16.27
CA SER A 20 4.50 -7.45 15.32
C SER A 20 4.27 -5.94 15.27
N THR A 21 3.06 -5.46 15.57
CA THR A 21 2.74 -4.02 15.48
C THR A 21 1.78 -3.58 16.59
N PRO A 22 2.29 -3.42 17.82
CA PRO A 22 1.48 -3.02 18.98
C PRO A 22 0.80 -1.65 18.83
N LEU A 23 1.35 -0.74 18.02
CA LEU A 23 0.76 0.57 17.73
C LEU A 23 0.60 0.74 16.23
N ARG A 24 -0.63 0.97 15.77
CA ARG A 24 -0.94 1.27 14.36
C ARG A 24 -1.44 2.69 14.24
N ILE A 25 -0.82 3.48 13.37
CA ILE A 25 -1.35 4.79 13.02
C ILE A 25 -2.55 4.57 12.09
N VAL A 26 -3.64 5.29 12.31
CA VAL A 26 -4.81 5.35 11.43
C VAL A 26 -4.88 6.77 10.87
N MET A 27 -4.96 6.88 9.55
CA MET A 27 -5.00 8.12 8.78
C MET A 27 -6.40 8.22 8.18
N ASN A 28 -7.14 9.28 8.52
CA ASN A 28 -8.54 9.44 8.11
C ASN A 28 -8.68 10.47 6.99
N ALA A 29 -8.37 10.08 5.76
CA ALA A 29 -8.57 10.94 4.59
C ALA A 29 -10.06 11.08 4.16
N SER A 30 -10.97 10.42 4.87
CA SER A 30 -12.42 10.60 4.72
C SER A 30 -12.98 11.69 5.65
N ALA A 31 -12.14 12.34 6.46
CA ALA A 31 -12.56 13.47 7.28
C ALA A 31 -12.92 14.67 6.39
N GLN A 32 -14.14 15.17 6.54
CA GLN A 32 -14.62 16.31 5.77
C GLN A 32 -13.94 17.61 6.23
N THR A 33 -13.64 18.47 5.28
CA THR A 33 -13.17 19.84 5.54
C THR A 33 -14.36 20.79 5.75
N THR A 34 -14.08 22.08 5.96
CA THR A 34 -15.10 23.14 5.99
C THR A 34 -15.90 23.27 4.69
N THR A 35 -15.43 22.67 3.59
CA THR A 35 -16.15 22.61 2.31
C THR A 35 -17.19 21.49 2.24
N GLY A 36 -17.25 20.60 3.25
CA GLY A 36 -18.10 19.41 3.25
C GLY A 36 -17.54 18.23 2.45
N LEU A 37 -16.40 18.41 1.76
CA LEU A 37 -15.70 17.35 1.04
C LEU A 37 -14.48 16.88 1.82
N SER A 38 -14.20 15.58 1.75
CA SER A 38 -12.96 14.95 2.22
C SER A 38 -11.94 14.81 1.09
N LEU A 39 -10.71 14.44 1.41
CA LEU A 39 -9.70 14.16 0.39
C LEU A 39 -10.11 12.97 -0.49
N ASN A 40 -10.71 11.94 0.11
CA ASN A 40 -11.19 10.75 -0.61
C ASN A 40 -12.35 11.03 -1.57
N ASP A 41 -13.13 12.10 -1.34
CA ASP A 41 -14.21 12.50 -2.26
C ASP A 41 -13.68 13.17 -3.54
N VAL A 42 -12.47 13.72 -3.49
CA VAL A 42 -11.90 14.55 -4.57
C VAL A 42 -10.87 13.77 -5.39
N LEU A 43 -10.18 12.81 -4.77
CA LEU A 43 -9.13 12.04 -5.45
C LEU A 43 -9.69 11.04 -6.47
N HIS A 44 -9.04 10.97 -7.63
CA HIS A 44 -9.32 9.93 -8.62
C HIS A 44 -8.73 8.59 -8.16
N VAL A 45 -9.59 7.62 -7.85
CA VAL A 45 -9.20 6.31 -7.30
C VAL A 45 -8.46 5.43 -8.31
N GLY A 46 -8.81 5.54 -9.59
CA GLY A 46 -8.38 4.60 -10.62
C GLY A 46 -9.21 3.30 -10.65
N PRO A 47 -9.02 2.44 -11.67
CA PRO A 47 -9.74 1.18 -11.80
C PRO A 47 -9.32 0.15 -10.73
N LYS A 48 -10.19 -0.82 -10.45
CA LYS A 48 -9.85 -1.94 -9.56
C LYS A 48 -8.83 -2.86 -10.24
N LEU A 49 -7.63 -2.95 -9.67
CA LEU A 49 -6.55 -3.85 -10.11
C LEU A 49 -6.36 -5.07 -9.19
N GLN A 50 -7.16 -5.18 -8.13
CA GLN A 50 -7.06 -6.27 -7.17
C GLN A 50 -7.47 -7.59 -7.81
N ASN A 51 -6.59 -8.59 -7.69
CA ASN A 51 -6.93 -9.96 -8.02
C ASN A 51 -8.06 -10.48 -7.13
N ASP A 52 -8.84 -11.40 -7.67
CA ASP A 52 -9.87 -12.09 -6.92
C ASP A 52 -9.21 -13.00 -5.86
N LEU A 53 -9.63 -12.84 -4.59
CA LEU A 53 -9.04 -13.57 -3.47
C LEU A 53 -9.24 -15.08 -3.63
N VAL A 54 -10.39 -15.53 -4.12
CA VAL A 54 -10.64 -16.97 -4.33
C VAL A 54 -9.72 -17.49 -5.43
N GLY A 55 -9.56 -16.75 -6.52
CA GLY A 55 -8.59 -17.07 -7.57
C GLY A 55 -7.15 -17.22 -7.05
N VAL A 56 -6.69 -16.28 -6.23
CA VAL A 56 -5.35 -16.34 -5.61
C VAL A 56 -5.22 -17.58 -4.72
N LEU A 57 -6.20 -17.87 -3.86
CA LEU A 57 -6.17 -19.04 -2.98
C LEU A 57 -6.23 -20.37 -3.76
N LEU A 58 -6.99 -20.44 -4.85
CA LEU A 58 -7.02 -21.61 -5.72
C LEU A 58 -5.67 -21.85 -6.40
N ASN A 59 -5.00 -20.79 -6.88
CA ASN A 59 -3.66 -20.90 -7.46
C ASN A 59 -2.62 -21.31 -6.42
N PHE A 60 -2.74 -20.81 -5.20
CA PHE A 60 -1.87 -21.20 -4.08
C PHE A 60 -2.03 -22.68 -3.70
N GLY A 61 -3.25 -23.22 -3.81
CA GLY A 61 -3.51 -24.64 -3.56
C GLY A 61 -3.25 -25.58 -4.76
N LEU A 62 -2.82 -25.06 -5.90
CA LEU A 62 -2.76 -25.82 -7.15
C LEU A 62 -1.65 -26.87 -7.18
N PHE A 63 -0.48 -26.57 -6.61
CA PHE A 63 0.69 -27.45 -6.66
C PHE A 63 1.28 -27.71 -5.27
N GLY A 64 2.14 -28.73 -5.18
CA GLY A 64 2.72 -29.21 -3.92
C GLY A 64 3.81 -28.32 -3.29
N PHE A 65 4.36 -27.36 -4.04
CA PHE A 65 5.39 -26.45 -3.55
C PHE A 65 4.83 -25.02 -3.48
N ALA A 66 4.53 -24.57 -2.27
CA ALA A 66 3.93 -23.27 -2.00
C ALA A 66 4.98 -22.23 -1.59
N LEU A 67 4.83 -21.00 -2.08
CA LEU A 67 5.66 -19.86 -1.70
C LEU A 67 4.77 -18.71 -1.25
N THR A 68 5.19 -18.04 -0.18
CA THR A 68 4.56 -16.83 0.31
C THR A 68 5.61 -15.72 0.45
N ALA A 69 5.21 -14.50 0.12
CA ALA A 69 6.00 -13.32 0.39
C ALA A 69 5.09 -12.15 0.78
N ASP A 70 5.61 -11.25 1.61
CA ASP A 70 4.94 -10.01 2.01
C ASP A 70 5.77 -8.82 1.50
N VAL A 71 5.13 -7.88 0.80
CA VAL A 71 5.75 -6.61 0.43
C VAL A 71 5.69 -5.66 1.63
N ARG A 72 6.66 -5.84 2.54
CA ARG A 72 6.72 -5.08 3.78
C ARG A 72 6.55 -3.57 3.55
N GLN A 73 5.47 -3.04 4.12
CA GLN A 73 5.09 -1.63 4.04
C GLN A 73 4.96 -1.13 2.59
N MET A 74 4.30 -1.90 1.72
CA MET A 74 4.18 -1.65 0.28
C MET A 74 3.89 -0.18 -0.08
N TYR A 75 2.91 0.46 0.55
CA TYR A 75 2.56 1.86 0.28
C TYR A 75 3.72 2.82 0.56
N LEU A 76 4.45 2.60 1.66
CA LEU A 76 5.56 3.46 2.08
C LEU A 76 6.80 3.30 1.18
N ARG A 77 6.78 2.38 0.20
CA ARG A 77 7.84 2.22 -0.80
C ARG A 77 7.63 3.10 -2.04
N ILE A 78 6.52 3.82 -2.13
CA ILE A 78 6.13 4.59 -3.30
C ILE A 78 6.18 6.08 -2.97
N LEU A 79 7.08 6.81 -3.62
CA LEU A 79 7.20 8.26 -3.44
C LEU A 79 6.02 9.00 -4.09
N VAL A 80 5.48 9.96 -3.36
CA VAL A 80 4.51 10.94 -3.85
C VAL A 80 5.28 12.12 -4.41
N ARG A 81 4.78 12.67 -5.52
CA ARG A 81 5.39 13.82 -6.18
C ARG A 81 5.39 15.03 -5.22
N PRO A 82 6.46 15.84 -5.15
CA PRO A 82 6.54 16.96 -4.23
C PRO A 82 5.31 17.89 -4.25
N GLU A 83 4.74 18.13 -5.43
CA GLU A 83 3.55 18.96 -5.63
C GLU A 83 2.26 18.39 -5.00
N ASP A 84 2.18 17.09 -4.76
CA ASP A 84 0.99 16.41 -4.21
C ASP A 84 1.11 16.19 -2.68
N ARG A 85 2.31 16.32 -2.10
CA ARG A 85 2.57 16.12 -0.67
C ARG A 85 1.80 17.07 0.27
N PRO A 86 1.51 18.34 -0.10
CA PRO A 86 0.67 19.22 0.71
C PRO A 86 -0.73 18.67 1.02
N PHE A 87 -1.22 17.70 0.23
CA PHE A 87 -2.50 17.02 0.49
C PHE A 87 -2.40 15.85 1.46
N GLN A 88 -1.18 15.50 1.89
CA GLN A 88 -0.90 14.47 2.89
C GLN A 88 -0.22 15.05 4.13
N ARG A 89 -0.60 16.27 4.53
CA ARG A 89 -0.05 16.92 5.73
C ARG A 89 -0.58 16.26 7.00
N ILE A 90 0.25 16.19 8.02
CA ILE A 90 -0.14 15.81 9.37
C ILE A 90 0.35 16.87 10.36
N ILE A 91 -0.33 16.98 11.50
CA ILE A 91 0.09 17.83 12.61
C ILE A 91 0.61 16.94 13.73
N TRP A 92 1.88 17.10 14.13
CA TRP A 92 2.51 16.25 15.13
C TRP A 92 3.43 17.04 16.05
N ARG A 93 3.65 16.51 17.26
CA ARG A 93 4.67 16.96 18.22
C ARG A 93 5.23 15.73 18.93
N PHE A 94 6.51 15.73 19.27
CA PHE A 94 7.14 14.54 19.88
C PHE A 94 6.96 14.49 21.39
N ALA A 95 6.75 15.64 22.03
CA ALA A 95 6.42 15.76 23.44
C ALA A 95 5.21 16.69 23.66
N PRO A 96 4.43 16.51 24.75
CA PRO A 96 3.30 17.39 25.07
C PRO A 96 3.66 18.87 25.24
N GLU A 97 4.90 19.16 25.62
CA GLU A 97 5.45 20.49 25.85
C GLU A 97 5.97 21.15 24.57
N GLU A 98 6.19 20.36 23.51
CA GLU A 98 6.64 20.88 22.21
C GLU A 98 5.48 21.51 21.43
N ASP A 99 5.85 22.50 20.61
CA ASP A 99 4.95 23.11 19.65
C ASP A 99 4.50 22.10 18.59
N LEU A 100 3.25 22.25 18.14
CA LEU A 100 2.73 21.47 17.02
C LEU A 100 3.45 21.85 15.73
N GLN A 101 3.93 20.84 15.02
CA GLN A 101 4.63 20.96 13.75
C GLN A 101 3.80 20.35 12.63
N ILE A 102 4.00 20.85 11.42
CA ILE A 102 3.37 20.32 10.21
C ILE A 102 4.40 19.45 9.50
N PHE A 103 4.02 18.21 9.23
CA PHE A 103 4.82 17.27 8.44
C PHE A 103 4.10 16.91 7.15
N GLU A 104 4.87 16.64 6.11
CA GLU A 104 4.37 16.16 4.83
C GLU A 104 4.82 14.72 4.62
N MET A 105 3.86 13.83 4.34
CA MET A 105 4.16 12.44 4.03
C MET A 105 4.74 12.34 2.62
N ASN A 106 5.99 11.87 2.52
CA ASN A 106 6.71 11.75 1.25
C ASN A 106 6.24 10.57 0.38
N THR A 107 5.53 9.62 0.97
CA THR A 107 5.14 8.37 0.33
C THR A 107 3.64 8.17 0.36
N VAL A 108 3.14 7.21 -0.42
CA VAL A 108 1.72 6.84 -0.40
C VAL A 108 1.36 6.35 0.99
N VAL A 109 0.28 6.90 1.55
CA VAL A 109 -0.21 6.53 2.89
C VAL A 109 -1.46 5.65 2.82
N PHE A 110 -1.67 4.85 3.85
CA PHE A 110 -2.93 4.11 4.02
C PHE A 110 -4.08 5.08 4.35
N GLY A 111 -5.32 4.65 4.09
CA GLY A 111 -6.52 5.45 4.36
C GLY A 111 -6.89 6.44 3.25
N VAL A 112 -6.01 6.65 2.26
CA VAL A 112 -6.26 7.42 1.06
C VAL A 112 -6.80 6.52 -0.06
N ALA A 113 -7.88 6.93 -0.71
CA ALA A 113 -8.66 6.10 -1.64
C ALA A 113 -7.88 5.51 -2.82
N PRO A 114 -7.01 6.26 -3.54
CA PRO A 114 -6.19 5.70 -4.62
C PRO A 114 -5.02 4.82 -4.17
N SER A 115 -4.68 4.74 -2.88
CA SER A 115 -3.47 4.03 -2.42
C SER A 115 -3.39 2.57 -2.86
N PRO A 116 -4.47 1.76 -2.79
CA PRO A 116 -4.44 0.38 -3.31
C PRO A 116 -4.19 0.32 -4.81
N TYR A 117 -4.80 1.21 -5.60
CA TYR A 117 -4.57 1.29 -7.04
C TYR A 117 -3.12 1.63 -7.34
N LEU A 118 -2.57 2.68 -6.71
CA LEU A 118 -1.20 3.13 -6.92
C LEU A 118 -0.21 2.01 -6.64
N ALA A 119 -0.39 1.27 -5.54
CA ALA A 119 0.51 0.20 -5.19
C ALA A 119 0.47 -0.99 -6.16
N LEU A 120 -0.72 -1.45 -6.53
CA LEU A 120 -0.87 -2.53 -7.50
C LEU A 120 -0.40 -2.11 -8.90
N ARG A 121 -0.64 -0.85 -9.29
CA ARG A 121 -0.17 -0.31 -10.56
C ARG A 121 1.36 -0.28 -10.64
N VAL A 122 2.05 0.01 -9.53
CA VAL A 122 3.51 -0.07 -9.43
C VAL A 122 3.99 -1.51 -9.63
N VAL A 123 3.37 -2.49 -8.97
CA VAL A 123 3.71 -3.92 -9.16
C VAL A 123 3.55 -4.32 -10.64
N GLN A 124 2.42 -3.97 -11.26
CA GLN A 124 2.19 -4.22 -12.68
C GLN A 124 3.22 -3.52 -13.58
N GLU A 125 3.64 -2.30 -13.22
CA GLU A 125 4.68 -1.58 -13.96
C GLU A 125 6.05 -2.25 -13.85
N LEU A 126 6.41 -2.73 -12.66
CA LEU A 126 7.65 -3.46 -12.44
C LEU A 126 7.67 -4.78 -13.23
N VAL A 127 6.54 -5.51 -13.26
CA VAL A 127 6.37 -6.69 -14.11
C VAL A 127 6.54 -6.33 -15.60
N ARG A 128 5.96 -5.21 -16.05
CA ARG A 128 6.08 -4.76 -17.45
C ARG A 128 7.51 -4.40 -17.83
N LEU A 129 8.24 -3.70 -16.94
CA LEU A 129 9.59 -3.20 -17.21
C LEU A 129 10.65 -4.31 -17.05
N GLU A 130 10.61 -5.04 -15.95
CA GLU A 130 11.67 -5.97 -15.54
C GLU A 130 11.28 -7.45 -15.74
N GLY A 131 10.01 -7.76 -16.04
CA GLY A 131 9.52 -9.13 -16.08
C GLY A 131 10.20 -10.02 -17.12
N HIS A 132 10.78 -9.45 -18.17
CA HIS A 132 11.57 -10.18 -19.15
C HIS A 132 12.81 -10.87 -18.53
N ARG A 133 13.33 -10.34 -17.42
CA ARG A 133 14.44 -10.92 -16.65
C ARG A 133 14.00 -12.04 -15.73
N PHE A 134 12.72 -12.05 -15.34
CA PHE A 134 12.13 -12.98 -14.36
C PHE A 134 10.78 -13.53 -14.84
N PRO A 135 10.71 -14.29 -15.97
CA PRO A 135 9.45 -14.66 -16.59
C PRO A 135 8.47 -15.41 -15.67
N LEU A 136 8.98 -16.28 -14.81
CA LEU A 136 8.17 -17.05 -13.86
C LEU A 136 7.58 -16.14 -12.76
N ALA A 137 8.40 -15.23 -12.20
CA ALA A 137 7.96 -14.25 -11.23
C ALA A 137 7.01 -13.22 -11.84
N ALA A 138 7.25 -12.79 -13.07
CA ALA A 138 6.40 -11.86 -13.81
C ALA A 138 4.99 -12.42 -14.02
N THR A 139 4.90 -13.70 -14.40
CA THR A 139 3.63 -14.39 -14.61
C THR A 139 2.85 -14.53 -13.30
N SER A 140 3.52 -14.96 -12.24
CA SER A 140 2.88 -15.18 -10.93
C SER A 140 2.56 -13.88 -10.20
N ALA A 141 3.44 -12.86 -10.21
CA ALA A 141 3.19 -11.58 -9.53
C ALA A 141 1.92 -10.87 -10.03
N GLY A 142 1.61 -11.00 -11.33
CA GLY A 142 0.37 -10.46 -11.87
C GLY A 142 -0.89 -11.21 -11.41
N ARG A 143 -0.78 -12.52 -11.17
CA ARG A 143 -1.91 -13.44 -10.97
C ARG A 143 -2.15 -13.81 -9.49
N ASP A 144 -1.08 -13.85 -8.72
CA ASP A 144 -1.00 -14.53 -7.41
C ASP A 144 -0.76 -13.53 -6.26
N THR A 145 -0.65 -12.23 -6.56
CA THR A 145 -0.58 -11.17 -5.56
C THR A 145 -1.97 -10.70 -5.15
N TYR A 146 -2.21 -10.61 -3.85
CA TYR A 146 -3.37 -9.99 -3.22
C TYR A 146 -2.91 -8.83 -2.32
N ILE A 147 -3.02 -7.59 -2.83
CA ILE A 147 -2.49 -6.39 -2.17
C ILE A 147 -0.99 -6.52 -1.91
N ASP A 148 -0.59 -6.70 -0.65
CA ASP A 148 0.79 -6.84 -0.16
C ASP A 148 1.23 -8.30 -0.03
N ASP A 149 0.28 -9.24 -0.02
CA ASP A 149 0.55 -10.68 0.04
C ASP A 149 0.78 -11.26 -1.36
N TYR A 150 1.85 -12.03 -1.54
CA TYR A 150 2.11 -12.86 -2.70
C TYR A 150 2.01 -14.32 -2.31
N LEU A 151 1.10 -15.07 -2.94
CA LEU A 151 0.76 -16.44 -2.60
C LEU A 151 0.72 -17.29 -3.86
N THR A 152 1.80 -18.02 -4.15
CA THR A 152 1.89 -18.86 -5.36
C THR A 152 2.21 -20.31 -5.02
N SER A 153 2.00 -21.19 -6.00
CA SER A 153 2.49 -22.56 -5.96
C SER A 153 3.05 -22.98 -7.30
N VAL A 154 3.99 -23.92 -7.29
CA VAL A 154 4.69 -24.43 -8.47
C VAL A 154 4.84 -25.96 -8.41
N PRO A 155 4.93 -26.65 -9.56
CA PRO A 155 4.96 -28.11 -9.63
C PRO A 155 6.27 -28.75 -9.17
N SER A 156 7.36 -27.99 -9.00
CA SER A 156 8.66 -28.54 -8.61
C SER A 156 9.47 -27.61 -7.70
N GLU A 157 10.33 -28.21 -6.88
CA GLU A 157 11.30 -27.49 -6.04
C GLU A 157 12.20 -26.56 -6.87
N ARG A 158 12.64 -26.99 -8.06
CA ARG A 158 13.48 -26.17 -8.94
C ARG A 158 12.79 -24.87 -9.37
N GLU A 159 11.50 -24.93 -9.69
CA GLU A 159 10.71 -23.74 -10.01
C GLU A 159 10.52 -22.85 -8.79
N ALA A 160 10.34 -23.45 -7.60
CA ALA A 160 10.24 -22.71 -6.35
C ALA A 160 11.53 -21.93 -6.07
N THR A 161 12.70 -22.55 -6.24
CA THR A 161 13.99 -21.87 -6.08
C THR A 161 14.21 -20.76 -7.11
N SER A 162 13.64 -20.90 -8.31
CA SER A 162 13.76 -19.87 -9.36
C SER A 162 12.91 -18.62 -9.10
N LEU A 163 12.02 -18.66 -8.10
CA LEU A 163 11.19 -17.55 -7.63
C LEU A 163 11.77 -16.80 -6.42
N GLN A 164 12.87 -17.28 -5.84
CA GLN A 164 13.62 -16.62 -4.76
C GLN A 164 14.66 -15.64 -5.33
#